data_AF-A0A392T870-F1
#
_entry.id   AF-A0A392T870-F1
#
_cell.length_a   1.000
_cell.length_b   1.000
_cell.length_c   1.000
_cell.angle_alpha   90.00
_cell.angle_beta   90.00
_cell.angle_gamma   90.00
#
_symmetry.space_group_name_H-M   'P 1'
#
loop_
_entity.id
_entity.type
_entity.pdbx_description
1 polymer ?
#
loop_
_entity_poly.entity_id
_entity_poly.type
_entity_poly.pdbx_seq_one_letter_code
_entity_poly.pdbx_strand_id
1 'polypeptide(L)'
;FPVDVKNKKVVEFMELKQGNLPVADYAVKFETLCAFSPHYNIVGAENDKCVKFESGLHPDIKHLIEFSKIRDFATLVNKSRICDDDGKAKTN
;
A
#
# COMPACT_ATOMS: atom_id res chain seq x y z
N PHE A 1 11.69 -16.40 -18.23
CA PHE A 1 10.70 -15.29 -18.27
C PHE A 1 11.44 -14.01 -18.60
N PRO A 2 11.02 -13.22 -19.60
CA PRO A 2 11.81 -12.10 -20.08
C PRO A 2 11.87 -11.03 -18.99
N VAL A 3 13.08 -10.58 -18.69
CA VAL A 3 13.41 -9.64 -17.61
C VAL A 3 12.61 -8.34 -17.72
N ASP A 4 12.17 -7.99 -18.93
CA ASP A 4 11.42 -6.78 -19.27
C ASP A 4 10.06 -6.70 -18.58
N VAL A 5 9.34 -7.82 -18.46
CA VAL A 5 8.02 -7.84 -17.81
C VAL A 5 8.14 -7.66 -16.31
N LYS A 6 9.16 -8.30 -15.70
CA LYS A 6 9.45 -8.17 -14.27
C LYS A 6 9.89 -6.74 -13.94
N ASN A 7 10.78 -6.17 -14.75
CA ASN A 7 11.23 -4.79 -14.58
C ASN A 7 10.07 -3.79 -14.69
N LYS A 8 9.18 -3.97 -15.68
CA LYS A 8 7.97 -3.13 -15.82
C LYS A 8 7.06 -3.20 -14.59
N LYS A 9 6.87 -4.39 -14.01
CA LYS A 9 6.05 -4.58 -12.80
C LYS A 9 6.69 -3.96 -11.56
N VAL A 10 8.02 -4.03 -11.44
CA VAL A 10 8.77 -3.36 -10.35
C VAL A 10 8.64 -1.84 -10.46
N VAL A 11 8.75 -1.27 -11.66
CA VAL A 11 8.54 0.18 -11.87
C VAL A 11 7.10 0.58 -11.51
N GLU A 12 6.11 -0.19 -11.96
CA GLU A 12 4.70 0.04 -11.61
C GLU A 12 4.48 0.00 -10.08
N PHE A 13 5.17 -0.89 -9.37
CA PHE A 13 5.11 -0.98 -7.92
C PHE A 13 5.78 0.23 -7.23
N MET A 14 6.92 0.68 -7.74
CA MET A 14 7.62 1.84 -7.19
C MET A 14 6.82 3.13 -7.36
N GLU A 15 6.11 3.29 -8.46
CA GLU A 15 5.28 4.46 -8.74
C GLU A 15 3.84 4.33 -8.22
N LEU A 16 3.48 3.19 -7.63
CA LEU A 16 2.13 2.94 -7.13
C LEU A 16 1.76 3.95 -6.04
N LYS A 17 0.65 4.65 -6.28
CA LYS A 17 0.02 5.60 -5.36
C LYS A 17 -1.47 5.31 -5.33
N GLN A 18 -2.10 5.54 -4.19
CA GLN A 18 -3.55 5.42 -4.01
C GLN A 18 -4.27 6.40 -4.96
N GLY A 19 -3.83 7.66 -5.01
CA GLY A 19 -4.50 8.68 -5.81
C GLY A 19 -5.97 8.84 -5.38
N ASN A 20 -6.89 8.71 -6.33
CA ASN A 20 -8.34 8.74 -6.08
C ASN A 20 -8.96 7.35 -5.84
N LEU A 21 -8.14 6.29 -5.83
CA LEU A 21 -8.63 4.93 -5.62
C LEU A 21 -9.03 4.73 -4.15
N PRO A 22 -10.08 3.95 -3.88
CA PRO A 22 -10.33 3.44 -2.55
C PRO A 22 -9.12 2.67 -2.02
N VAL A 23 -8.87 2.74 -0.71
CA VAL A 23 -7.76 2.00 -0.10
C VAL A 23 -7.86 0.49 -0.38
N ALA A 24 -9.06 -0.06 -0.46
CA ALA A 24 -9.28 -1.47 -0.79
C ALA A 24 -8.69 -1.84 -2.15
N ASP A 25 -8.97 -1.07 -3.20
CA ASP A 25 -8.46 -1.32 -4.56
C ASP A 25 -6.95 -1.10 -4.63
N TYR A 26 -6.45 -0.06 -3.96
CA TYR A 26 -5.02 0.20 -3.83
C TYR A 26 -4.30 -0.98 -3.16
N ALA A 27 -4.86 -1.54 -2.10
CA ALA A 27 -4.27 -2.68 -1.39
C ALA A 27 -4.19 -3.95 -2.23
N VAL A 28 -5.27 -4.27 -2.96
CA VAL A 28 -5.26 -5.42 -3.89
C VAL A 28 -4.19 -5.24 -4.96
N LYS A 29 -4.08 -4.03 -5.53
CA LYS A 29 -3.05 -3.73 -6.54
C LYS A 29 -1.64 -3.79 -5.96
N PHE A 30 -1.46 -3.30 -4.75
CA PHE A 30 -0.20 -3.36 -4.01
C PHE A 30 0.22 -4.81 -3.78
N GLU A 31 -0.64 -5.67 -3.25
CA GLU A 31 -0.33 -7.08 -3.01
C GLU A 31 0.00 -7.82 -4.30
N THR A 32 -0.78 -7.57 -5.35
CA THR A 32 -0.55 -8.16 -6.68
C THR A 32 0.85 -7.81 -7.17
N LEU A 33 1.25 -6.55 -7.10
CA LEU A 33 2.57 -6.09 -7.55
C LEU A 33 3.70 -6.52 -6.60
N CYS A 34 3.43 -6.57 -5.29
CA CYS A 34 4.33 -7.07 -4.27
C CYS A 34 4.69 -8.53 -4.52
N ALA A 35 3.75 -9.37 -4.98
CA ALA A 35 4.00 -10.77 -5.32
C ALA A 35 5.01 -10.94 -6.47
N PHE A 36 5.12 -9.95 -7.37
CA PHE A 36 6.13 -9.95 -8.44
C PHE A 36 7.51 -9.46 -7.99
N SER A 37 7.62 -8.90 -6.78
CA SER A 37 8.88 -8.40 -6.19
C SER A 37 9.36 -9.33 -5.06
N PRO A 38 10.34 -10.21 -5.32
CA PRO A 38 10.92 -11.09 -4.30
C PRO A 38 11.44 -10.33 -3.06
N HIS A 39 11.86 -9.07 -3.25
CA HIS A 39 12.36 -8.20 -2.18
C HIS A 39 11.34 -7.93 -1.07
N TYR A 40 10.03 -7.96 -1.37
CA TYR A 40 8.96 -7.68 -0.40
C TYR A 40 8.24 -8.95 0.07
N ASN A 41 8.65 -10.12 -0.41
CA ASN A 41 8.03 -11.41 -0.09
C ASN A 41 8.91 -12.27 0.85
N ILE A 42 9.86 -11.66 1.54
CA ILE A 42 10.72 -12.31 2.54
C ILE A 42 10.26 -11.96 3.96
N VAL A 43 10.50 -12.88 4.91
CA VAL A 43 10.05 -12.78 6.31
C VAL A 43 10.62 -11.56 7.07
N GLY A 44 11.58 -10.83 6.50
CA GLY A 44 12.10 -9.57 7.07
C GLY A 44 11.58 -8.29 6.42
N ALA A 45 10.89 -8.37 5.27
CA ALA A 45 10.51 -7.22 4.47
C ALA A 45 9.09 -6.71 4.76
N GLU A 46 8.38 -7.28 5.73
CA GLU A 46 7.05 -6.82 6.12
C GLU A 46 7.05 -5.34 6.53
N ASN A 47 8.10 -4.94 7.23
CA ASN A 47 8.33 -3.57 7.65
C ASN A 47 8.50 -2.64 6.43
N ASP A 48 9.39 -3.01 5.50
CA ASP A 48 9.58 -2.27 4.24
C ASP A 48 8.31 -2.23 3.40
N LYS A 49 7.51 -3.31 3.43
CA LYS A 49 6.21 -3.42 2.76
C LYS A 49 5.22 -2.40 3.34
N CYS A 50 5.16 -2.27 4.67
CA CYS A 50 4.34 -1.28 5.35
C CYS A 50 4.76 0.14 4.99
N VAL A 51 6.06 0.46 5.10
CA VAL A 51 6.60 1.79 4.74
C VAL A 51 6.31 2.13 3.28
N LYS A 52 6.46 1.15 2.38
CA LYS A 52 6.16 1.34 0.96
C LYS A 52 4.67 1.60 0.73
N PHE A 53 3.79 0.88 1.43
CA PHE A 53 2.35 1.10 1.34
C PHE A 53 1.95 2.49 1.84
N GLU A 54 2.45 2.89 3.02
CA GLU A 54 2.23 4.22 3.61
C GLU A 54 2.68 5.35 2.69
N SER A 55 3.80 5.17 1.98
CA SER A 55 4.32 6.17 1.06
C SER A 55 3.39 6.48 -0.11
N GLY A 56 2.54 5.53 -0.50
CA GLY A 56 1.59 5.68 -1.60
C GLY A 56 0.19 6.08 -1.15
N LEU A 57 -0.11 6.08 0.15
CA LEU A 57 -1.41 6.50 0.67
C LEU A 57 -1.68 7.99 0.46
N HIS A 58 -2.96 8.35 0.41
CA HIS A 58 -3.38 9.74 0.44
C HIS A 58 -2.86 10.42 1.72
N PRO A 59 -2.37 11.68 1.67
CA PRO A 59 -1.76 12.35 2.81
C PRO A 59 -2.62 12.33 4.09
N ASP A 60 -3.94 12.49 3.94
CA ASP A 60 -4.89 12.50 5.06
C ASP A 60 -4.92 11.16 5.80
N ILE A 61 -4.92 10.05 5.05
CA ILE A 61 -4.90 8.69 5.61
C ILE A 61 -3.51 8.38 6.14
N LYS A 62 -2.46 8.72 5.37
CA LYS A 62 -1.07 8.49 5.73
C LYS A 62 -0.75 9.03 7.12
N HIS A 63 -1.14 10.27 7.41
CA HIS A 63 -0.84 10.90 8.70
C HIS A 63 -1.46 10.12 9.87
N LEU A 64 -2.71 9.66 9.74
CA LEU A 64 -3.39 8.85 10.75
C LEU A 64 -2.72 7.49 10.98
N ILE A 65 -2.25 6.86 9.90
CA ILE A 65 -1.60 5.55 9.96
C ILE A 65 -0.19 5.67 10.54
N GLU A 66 0.57 6.69 10.16
CA GLU A 66 1.92 6.96 10.65
C GLU A 66 1.93 7.19 12.16
N PHE A 67 0.94 7.91 12.71
CA PHE A 67 0.76 8.04 14.17
C PHE A 67 0.52 6.72 14.88
N SER A 68 -0.09 5.76 14.19
CA SER A 68 -0.44 4.46 14.76
C SER A 68 0.75 3.51 14.84
N LYS A 69 1.86 3.84 14.17
CA LYS A 69 3.12 3.07 14.14
C LYS A 69 2.91 1.58 13.85
N ILE A 70 1.98 1.26 12.97
CA ILE A 70 1.63 -0.13 12.65
C ILE A 70 2.75 -0.75 11.81
N ARG A 71 3.21 -1.94 12.19
CA ARG A 71 4.26 -2.70 11.47
C ARG A 71 3.79 -4.05 10.97
N ASP A 72 2.47 -4.28 11.06
CA ASP A 72 1.79 -5.45 10.52
C ASP A 72 0.98 -5.01 9.30
N PHE A 73 1.23 -5.64 8.15
CA PHE A 73 0.64 -5.18 6.88
C PHE A 73 -0.88 -5.34 6.87
N ALA A 74 -1.42 -6.43 7.42
CA ALA A 74 -2.85 -6.69 7.44
C ALA A 74 -3.61 -5.65 8.28
N THR A 75 -3.09 -5.34 9.47
CA THR A 75 -3.62 -4.32 10.38
C THR A 75 -3.54 -2.93 9.74
N LEU A 76 -2.44 -2.65 9.04
CA LEU A 76 -2.22 -1.37 8.37
C LEU A 76 -3.24 -1.13 7.26
N VAL A 77 -3.46 -2.14 6.40
CA VAL A 77 -4.47 -2.08 5.32
C VAL A 77 -5.86 -1.91 5.90
N ASN A 78 -6.22 -2.69 6.92
CA ASN A 78 -7.53 -2.61 7.55
C ASN A 78 -7.78 -1.21 8.14
N LYS A 79 -6.83 -0.67 8.90
CA LYS A 79 -6.98 0.66 9.49
C LYS A 79 -7.02 1.75 8.43
N SER A 80 -6.21 1.63 7.38
CA SER A 80 -6.20 2.56 6.25
C SER A 80 -7.56 2.59 5.54
N ARG A 81 -8.20 1.43 5.39
CA ARG A 81 -9.54 1.30 4.82
C ARG A 81 -10.59 1.99 5.68
N ILE A 82 -10.55 1.80 7.00
CA ILE A 82 -11.47 2.47 7.93
C ILE A 82 -11.31 4.01 7.82
N CYS A 83 -10.07 4.50 7.73
CA CYS A 83 -9.81 5.94 7.57
C CYS A 83 -10.31 6.51 6.22
N ASP A 84 -10.24 5.73 5.13
CA ASP A 84 -10.79 6.11 3.82
C ASP A 84 -12.32 6.25 3.86
N ASP A 85 -12.99 5.31 4.54
CA ASP A 85 -14.45 5.31 4.69
C ASP A 85 -14.92 6.44 5.63
N ASP A 86 -14.22 6.69 6.75
CA ASP A 86 -14.50 7.78 7.70
C ASP A 86 -14.32 9.17 7.07
N GLY A 87 -13.39 9.33 6.12
CA GLY A 87 -13.18 10.57 5.37
C GLY A 87 -14.34 10.86 4.41
N LYS A 88 -14.85 9.83 3.73
CA LYS A 88 -15.97 9.95 2.78
C LYS A 88 -17.32 10.17 3.47
N ALA A 89 -17.50 9.66 4.69
CA ALA A 89 -18.71 9.88 5.47
C ALA A 89 -18.94 11.34 5.92
N LYS A 90 -17.89 12.19 5.86
CA LYS A 90 -17.97 13.61 6.27
C LYS A 90 -18.29 14.58 5.13
N THR A 91 -18.42 14.10 3.90
CA THR A 91 -18.67 14.95 2.71
C THR A 91 -20.13 14.94 2.24
N ASN A 92 -21.08 14.47 3.07
CA ASN A 92 -22.50 14.38 2.71
C ASN A 92 -23.41 15.13 3.67
#